data_AF-A0A3N1P429-F1
#
_entry.id   AF-A0A3N1P429-F1
#
_cell.length_a   1.000
_cell.length_b   1.000
_cell.length_c   1.000
_cell.angle_alpha   90.00
_cell.angle_beta   90.00
_cell.angle_gamma   90.00
#
_symmetry.space_group_name_H-M   'P 1'
#
loop_
_entity.id
_entity.type
_entity.pdbx_description
1 polymer ?
#
loop_
_entity_poly.entity_id
_entity_poly.type
_entity_poly.pdbx_seq_one_letter_code
_entity_poly.pdbx_strand_id
1 'polypeptide(L)'
;MTLWKTLASLAVSALFILLAAGSASEPASYDTTNWSPVKVPGGVVANKDIKIVAEDGSFTLQGGQRFTTPFDIYGWKNSNAFASDDKLLENYNNALASGARKVRIYQQGISEPLYGVLLFNQAVVSAHGPGARSYMVQIPEDKLTAARNGVTSVAFERMYWTASWSSGSKSEKHWYGWALWMSAYPF
;
A
#
# COMPACT_ATOMS: atom_id res chain seq x y z
N MET A 1 -38.47 -42.80 -47.18
CA MET A 1 -37.75 -41.50 -47.14
C MET A 1 -37.95 -40.76 -45.80
N THR A 2 -38.19 -41.48 -44.70
CA THR A 2 -38.64 -40.93 -43.40
C THR A 2 -37.71 -41.27 -42.24
N LEU A 3 -36.88 -42.32 -42.34
CA LEU A 3 -35.92 -42.70 -41.29
C LEU A 3 -34.67 -41.80 -41.20
N TRP A 4 -34.18 -41.28 -42.33
CA TRP A 4 -32.99 -40.42 -42.34
C TRP A 4 -33.25 -39.02 -41.78
N LYS A 5 -34.49 -38.52 -41.89
CA LYS A 5 -34.88 -37.21 -41.34
C LYS A 5 -34.98 -37.24 -39.80
N THR A 6 -35.43 -38.36 -39.22
CA THR A 6 -35.48 -38.55 -37.76
C THR A 6 -34.09 -38.76 -37.14
N LEU A 7 -33.21 -39.51 -37.80
CA LEU A 7 -31.80 -39.69 -37.35
C LEU A 7 -30.99 -38.39 -37.41
N ALA A 8 -31.15 -37.60 -38.47
CA ALA A 8 -30.50 -36.29 -38.58
C ALA A 8 -31.01 -35.30 -37.51
N SER A 9 -32.31 -35.32 -37.18
CA SER A 9 -32.88 -34.45 -36.14
C SER A 9 -32.39 -34.81 -34.73
N LEU A 10 -32.20 -36.10 -34.42
CA LEU A 10 -31.66 -36.56 -33.14
C LEU A 10 -30.18 -36.18 -32.96
N ALA A 11 -29.38 -36.26 -34.03
CA ALA A 11 -27.98 -35.86 -33.99
C ALA A 11 -27.79 -34.35 -33.75
N VAL A 12 -28.66 -33.52 -34.33
CA VAL A 12 -28.63 -32.06 -34.12
C VAL A 12 -29.05 -31.68 -32.69
N SER A 13 -30.08 -32.33 -32.14
CA SER A 13 -30.50 -32.07 -30.75
C SER A 13 -29.45 -32.49 -29.72
N ALA A 14 -28.74 -33.61 -29.94
CA ALA A 14 -27.64 -34.04 -29.08
C ALA A 14 -26.46 -33.03 -29.11
N LEU A 15 -26.18 -32.44 -30.27
CA LEU A 15 -25.13 -31.42 -30.43
C LEU A 15 -25.46 -30.12 -29.66
N PHE A 16 -26.72 -29.69 -29.65
CA PHE A 16 -27.16 -28.51 -28.89
C PHE A 16 -27.11 -28.72 -27.37
N ILE A 17 -27.39 -29.93 -26.88
CA ILE A 17 -27.28 -30.26 -25.44
C ILE A 17 -25.80 -30.28 -25.01
N LEU A 18 -24.90 -30.77 -25.85
CA LEU A 18 -23.46 -30.76 -25.60
C LEU A 18 -22.86 -29.34 -25.65
N LEU A 19 -23.36 -28.46 -26.51
CA LEU A 19 -22.97 -27.04 -26.56
C LEU A 19 -23.48 -26.25 -25.34
N ALA A 20 -24.68 -26.58 -24.83
CA ALA A 20 -25.23 -25.97 -23.61
C ALA A 20 -24.49 -26.42 -22.34
N ALA A 21 -23.97 -27.65 -22.31
CA ALA A 21 -23.15 -28.16 -21.20
C ALA A 21 -21.76 -27.50 -21.10
N GLY A 22 -21.29 -26.86 -22.18
CA GLY A 22 -20.06 -26.05 -22.19
C GLY A 22 -20.21 -24.66 -21.55
N SER A 23 -21.42 -24.27 -21.14
CA SER A 23 -21.72 -22.96 -20.54
C SER A 23 -21.83 -23.00 -19.01
N ALA A 24 -21.17 -23.96 -18.35
CA ALA A 24 -21.03 -23.91 -16.90
C ALA A 24 -20.20 -22.68 -16.55
N SER A 25 -20.85 -21.64 -16.02
CA SER A 25 -20.16 -20.45 -15.50
C SER A 25 -19.06 -20.91 -14.54
N GLU A 26 -17.82 -20.49 -14.78
CA GLU A 26 -16.73 -20.74 -13.83
C GLU A 26 -17.20 -20.32 -12.42
N PRO A 27 -16.98 -21.15 -11.39
CA PRO A 27 -17.40 -20.79 -10.04
C PRO A 27 -16.77 -19.44 -9.65
N ALA A 28 -17.59 -18.57 -9.06
CA ALA A 28 -17.14 -17.24 -8.67
C ALA A 28 -15.88 -17.34 -7.78
N SER A 29 -14.77 -16.79 -8.29
CA SER A 29 -13.52 -16.73 -7.54
C SER A 29 -13.63 -15.65 -6.47
N TYR A 30 -13.30 -15.98 -5.22
CA TYR A 30 -13.35 -15.06 -4.09
C TYR A 30 -12.01 -14.99 -3.37
N ASP A 31 -11.72 -13.83 -2.78
CA ASP A 31 -10.47 -13.55 -2.07
C ASP A 31 -10.38 -14.38 -0.77
N THR A 32 -9.30 -15.14 -0.61
CA THR A 32 -8.98 -15.98 0.56
C THR A 32 -7.76 -15.46 1.34
N THR A 33 -7.27 -14.27 1.01
CA THR A 33 -6.11 -13.65 1.65
C THR A 33 -6.38 -13.38 3.13
N ASN A 34 -5.42 -13.74 3.99
CA ASN A 34 -5.50 -13.38 5.40
C ASN A 34 -5.13 -11.90 5.61
N TRP A 35 -6.17 -11.06 5.64
CA TRP A 35 -6.07 -9.61 5.82
C TRP A 35 -5.92 -9.16 7.27
N SER A 36 -5.81 -10.09 8.22
CA SER A 36 -5.75 -9.73 9.65
C SER A 36 -4.59 -8.75 9.89
N PRO A 37 -4.85 -7.62 10.56
CA PRO A 37 -3.83 -6.62 10.83
C PRO A 37 -2.70 -7.20 11.68
N VAL A 38 -1.46 -6.80 11.35
CA VAL A 38 -0.27 -7.10 12.14
C VAL A 38 0.52 -5.81 12.34
N LYS A 39 0.75 -5.45 13.60
CA LYS A 39 1.58 -4.28 13.91
C LYS A 39 3.04 -4.55 13.52
N VAL A 40 3.65 -3.57 12.87
CA VAL A 40 5.10 -3.55 12.67
C VAL A 40 5.69 -2.87 13.92
N PRO A 41 6.58 -3.54 14.69
CA PRO A 41 6.94 -3.10 16.03
C PRO A 41 7.89 -1.88 16.06
N GLY A 42 8.60 -1.62 14.96
CA GLY A 42 9.56 -0.53 14.90
C GLY A 42 10.26 -0.41 13.57
N GLY A 43 11.30 0.42 13.56
CA GLY A 43 12.07 0.71 12.37
C GLY A 43 13.41 1.37 12.66
N VAL A 44 14.00 1.94 11.62
CA VAL A 44 15.21 2.77 11.68
C VAL A 44 15.04 3.96 10.74
N VAL A 45 15.53 5.13 11.15
CA VAL A 45 15.71 6.27 10.24
C VAL A 45 17.09 6.13 9.60
N ALA A 46 17.15 5.78 8.32
CA ALA A 46 18.40 5.47 7.63
C ALA A 46 19.29 6.71 7.43
N ASN A 47 18.68 7.87 7.16
CA ASN A 47 19.40 9.14 7.07
C ASN A 47 19.95 9.54 8.44
N LYS A 48 21.27 9.63 8.58
CA LYS A 48 21.94 9.94 9.87
C LYS A 48 21.79 11.40 10.28
N ASP A 49 21.62 12.27 9.31
CA ASP A 49 21.54 13.72 9.41
C ASP A 49 20.10 14.24 9.60
N ILE A 50 19.10 13.34 9.57
CA ILE A 50 17.69 13.70 9.70
C ILE A 50 17.17 13.49 11.12
N LYS A 51 16.31 14.40 11.58
CA LYS A 51 15.49 14.22 12.77
C LYS A 51 14.04 14.57 12.44
N ILE A 52 13.11 13.69 12.75
CA ILE A 52 11.67 13.89 12.52
C ILE A 52 11.00 14.07 13.87
N VAL A 53 10.29 15.17 14.07
CA VAL A 53 9.62 15.51 15.34
C VAL A 53 8.13 15.68 15.08
N ALA A 54 7.27 15.02 15.85
CA ALA A 54 5.83 15.25 15.75
C ALA A 54 5.48 16.69 16.13
N GLU A 55 4.59 17.34 15.38
CA GLU A 55 4.18 18.73 15.69
C GLU A 55 3.47 18.85 17.05
N ASP A 56 2.82 17.77 17.49
CA ASP A 56 2.20 17.66 18.82
C ASP A 56 3.18 17.25 19.93
N GLY A 57 4.46 17.03 19.62
CA GLY A 57 5.49 16.60 20.56
C GLY A 57 5.39 15.13 21.01
N SER A 58 4.48 14.32 20.43
CA SER A 58 4.23 12.95 20.87
C SER A 58 5.37 11.97 20.62
N PHE A 59 6.23 12.22 19.62
CA PHE A 59 7.40 11.40 19.33
C PHE A 59 8.51 12.16 18.63
N THR A 60 9.72 11.60 18.66
CA THR A 60 10.88 12.02 17.88
C THR A 60 11.57 10.80 17.29
N LEU A 61 11.87 10.83 15.99
CA LEU A 61 12.67 9.83 15.30
C LEU A 61 14.03 10.43 14.97
N GLN A 62 15.09 9.83 15.49
CA GLN A 62 16.47 10.31 15.32
C GLN A 62 17.19 9.53 14.22
N GLY A 63 17.89 10.25 13.36
CA GLY A 63 18.69 9.71 12.27
C GLY A 63 19.74 8.70 12.74
N GLY A 64 19.84 7.59 12.02
CA GLY A 64 20.73 6.47 12.34
C GLY A 64 20.31 5.62 13.54
N GLN A 65 19.18 5.92 14.19
CA GLN A 65 18.70 5.20 15.37
C GLN A 65 17.48 4.33 15.06
N ARG A 66 17.37 3.21 15.79
CA ARG A 66 16.16 2.40 15.80
C ARG A 66 15.07 3.08 16.62
N PHE A 67 13.83 2.87 16.24
CA PHE A 67 12.65 3.37 16.96
C PHE A 67 11.63 2.25 17.17
N THR A 68 10.84 2.38 18.23
CA THR A 68 9.57 1.65 18.39
C THR A 68 8.48 2.44 17.66
N THR A 69 7.60 1.74 16.93
CA THR A 69 6.54 2.37 16.14
C THR A 69 5.68 3.28 17.01
N PRO A 70 5.73 4.61 16.83
CA PRO A 70 5.09 5.56 17.75
C PRO A 70 3.57 5.63 17.56
N PHE A 71 3.12 5.35 16.35
CA PHE A 71 1.72 5.22 15.96
C PHE A 71 1.66 4.31 14.74
N ASP A 72 0.52 3.67 14.55
CA ASP A 72 0.24 2.85 13.36
C ASP A 72 -1.22 3.07 12.96
N ILE A 73 -1.51 2.86 11.68
CA ILE A 73 -2.87 2.93 11.15
C ILE A 73 -3.22 1.66 10.41
N TYR A 74 -4.48 1.28 10.48
CA TYR A 74 -5.05 0.16 9.72
C TYR A 74 -6.36 0.62 9.10
N GLY A 75 -6.34 0.79 7.78
CA GLY A 75 -7.48 1.38 7.06
C GLY A 75 -7.33 1.40 5.54
N TRP A 76 -6.26 0.78 5.03
CA TRP A 76 -5.78 1.00 3.66
C TRP A 76 -6.41 0.04 2.64
N LYS A 77 -7.13 -0.97 3.11
CA LYS A 77 -7.69 -2.05 2.27
C LYS A 77 -8.61 -1.55 1.15
N ASN A 78 -9.34 -0.46 1.37
CA ASN A 78 -10.42 -0.02 0.47
C ASN A 78 -10.19 1.37 -0.14
N SER A 79 -8.99 1.94 -0.05
CA SER A 79 -8.73 3.30 -0.51
C SER A 79 -8.03 3.34 -1.87
N ASN A 80 -8.71 3.86 -2.89
CA ASN A 80 -8.11 4.16 -4.20
C ASN A 80 -7.04 5.27 -4.13
N ALA A 81 -6.95 5.99 -3.01
CA ALA A 81 -5.96 7.05 -2.75
C ALA A 81 -4.51 6.57 -2.92
N PHE A 82 -4.29 5.26 -2.83
CA PHE A 82 -2.98 4.64 -2.77
C PHE A 82 -2.83 3.51 -3.78
N ALA A 83 -3.69 3.49 -4.81
CA ALA A 83 -3.67 2.50 -5.88
C ALA A 83 -2.47 2.66 -6.83
N SER A 84 -1.81 3.82 -6.84
CA SER A 84 -0.61 4.10 -7.64
C SER A 84 0.22 5.23 -7.02
N ASP A 85 1.52 5.24 -7.32
CA ASP A 85 2.47 6.24 -6.80
C ASP A 85 2.07 7.67 -7.17
N ASP A 86 1.53 7.89 -8.37
CA ASP A 86 1.11 9.22 -8.84
C ASP A 86 -0.04 9.80 -8.01
N LYS A 87 -0.90 8.95 -7.45
CA LYS A 87 -2.00 9.37 -6.59
C LYS A 87 -1.54 9.63 -5.16
N LEU A 88 -0.46 9.01 -4.71
CA LEU A 88 0.03 9.15 -3.35
C LEU A 88 0.29 10.62 -2.99
N LEU A 89 0.87 11.39 -3.91
CA LEU A 89 1.23 12.80 -3.69
C LEU A 89 0.02 13.67 -3.29
N GLU A 90 -1.15 13.41 -3.87
CA GLU A 90 -2.37 14.20 -3.68
C GLU A 90 -3.16 13.80 -2.41
N ASN A 91 -2.77 12.70 -1.75
CA ASN A 91 -3.60 12.04 -0.75
C ASN A 91 -3.19 12.23 0.72
N TYR A 92 -2.37 13.25 1.02
CA TYR A 92 -1.98 13.55 2.40
C TYR A 92 -3.18 13.88 3.31
N ASN A 93 -4.23 14.51 2.81
CA ASN A 93 -5.45 14.80 3.58
C ASN A 93 -6.17 13.52 4.02
N ASN A 94 -6.23 12.52 3.14
CA ASN A 94 -6.80 11.21 3.44
C ASN A 94 -5.94 10.45 4.47
N ALA A 95 -4.62 10.58 4.36
CA ALA A 95 -3.68 10.06 5.35
C ALA A 95 -3.92 10.69 6.74
N LEU A 96 -4.04 12.02 6.82
CA LEU A 96 -4.34 12.73 8.07
C LEU A 96 -5.67 12.30 8.68
N ALA A 97 -6.74 12.22 7.85
CA ALA A 97 -8.04 11.73 8.29
C ALA A 97 -7.99 10.29 8.82
N SER A 98 -7.04 9.50 8.35
CA SER A 98 -6.80 8.11 8.78
C SER A 98 -5.87 8.00 10.00
N GLY A 99 -5.38 9.11 10.55
CA GLY A 99 -4.53 9.11 11.74
C GLY A 99 -3.04 9.30 11.48
N ALA A 100 -2.62 9.68 10.27
CA ALA A 100 -1.26 10.16 10.03
C ALA A 100 -0.94 11.38 10.92
N ARG A 101 0.35 11.65 11.13
CA ARG A 101 0.81 12.69 12.05
C ARG A 101 1.55 13.78 11.31
N LYS A 102 1.24 15.04 11.61
CA LYS A 102 2.06 16.17 11.15
C LYS A 102 3.39 16.15 11.88
N VAL A 103 4.46 16.41 11.14
CA VAL A 103 5.84 16.36 11.64
C VAL A 103 6.66 17.53 11.11
N ARG A 104 7.76 17.85 11.81
CA ARG A 104 8.85 18.69 11.35
C ARG A 104 10.07 17.83 11.05
N ILE A 105 10.68 18.06 9.90
CA ILE A 105 11.84 17.31 9.41
C ILE A 105 13.04 18.24 9.42
N TYR A 106 13.95 18.01 10.35
CA TYR A 106 15.20 18.74 10.50
C TYR A 106 16.32 17.99 9.78
N GLN A 107 17.15 18.70 9.02
CA GLN A 107 18.38 18.17 8.46
C GLN A 107 19.58 18.92 9.04
N GLN A 108 20.63 18.20 9.41
CA GLN A 108 21.83 18.79 9.96
C GLN A 108 22.41 19.87 9.03
N GLY A 109 22.75 21.02 9.59
CA GLY A 109 23.31 22.15 8.83
C GLY A 109 22.28 23.04 8.14
N ILE A 110 20.98 22.73 8.27
CA ILE A 110 19.89 23.52 7.68
C ILE A 110 19.00 24.05 8.80
N SER A 111 18.80 25.37 8.83
CA SER A 111 18.08 26.04 9.92
C SER A 111 16.58 25.81 9.86
N GLU A 112 15.99 25.90 8.67
CA GLU A 112 14.54 25.77 8.48
C GLU A 112 14.14 24.30 8.29
N PRO A 113 13.31 23.74 9.18
CA PRO A 113 12.78 22.40 8.99
C PRO A 113 11.73 22.38 7.88
N LEU A 114 11.62 21.25 7.19
CA LEU A 114 10.48 20.98 6.33
C LEU A 114 9.25 20.61 7.17
N TYR A 115 8.08 20.92 6.65
CA TYR A 115 6.81 20.40 7.13
C TYR A 115 6.57 19.04 6.52
N GLY A 116 5.91 18.15 7.25
CA GLY A 116 5.56 16.85 6.72
C GLY A 116 4.32 16.22 7.31
N VAL A 117 3.84 15.20 6.62
CA VAL A 117 2.81 14.26 7.11
C VAL A 117 3.45 12.88 7.09
N LEU A 118 3.59 12.25 8.25
CA LEU A 118 4.17 10.92 8.41
C LEU A 118 3.09 9.88 8.63
N LEU A 119 3.31 8.72 8.02
CA LEU A 119 2.41 7.59 8.06
C LEU A 119 3.17 6.30 8.30
N PHE A 120 2.66 5.47 9.21
CA PHE A 120 3.07 4.08 9.38
C PHE A 120 1.84 3.18 9.27
N ASN A 121 1.82 2.32 8.26
CA ASN A 121 0.72 1.41 8.02
C ASN A 121 1.02 0.06 8.66
N GLN A 122 0.02 -0.56 9.28
CA GLN A 122 0.13 -1.93 9.76
C GLN A 122 0.36 -2.89 8.57
N ALA A 123 1.00 -4.02 8.85
CA ALA A 123 1.08 -5.13 7.91
C ALA A 123 -0.22 -5.96 7.93
N VAL A 124 -0.31 -6.94 7.02
CA VAL A 124 -1.29 -8.02 7.09
C VAL A 124 -0.56 -9.35 7.30
N VAL A 125 -1.25 -10.37 7.82
CA VAL A 125 -0.63 -11.69 8.04
C VAL A 125 -0.02 -12.29 6.77
N SER A 126 -0.59 -12.01 5.60
CA SER A 126 -0.05 -12.44 4.30
C SER A 126 1.14 -11.59 3.79
N ALA A 127 1.51 -10.52 4.49
CA ALA A 127 2.61 -9.65 4.11
C ALA A 127 3.96 -10.33 4.38
N HIS A 128 4.93 -10.04 3.54
CA HIS A 128 6.25 -10.65 3.59
C HIS A 128 7.35 -9.66 3.17
N GLY A 129 8.60 -10.10 3.35
CA GLY A 129 9.79 -9.27 3.13
C GLY A 129 10.14 -8.35 4.31
N PRO A 130 11.24 -7.57 4.17
CA PRO A 130 11.74 -6.71 5.24
C PRO A 130 10.74 -5.64 5.70
N GLY A 131 10.07 -4.98 4.75
CA GLY A 131 9.11 -3.91 5.03
C GLY A 131 7.90 -4.34 5.86
N ALA A 132 7.55 -5.64 5.85
CA ALA A 132 6.48 -6.20 6.69
C ALA A 132 6.91 -6.43 8.16
N ARG A 133 8.21 -6.35 8.46
CA ARG A 133 8.78 -6.67 9.78
C ARG A 133 9.41 -5.47 10.47
N SER A 134 9.89 -4.50 9.71
CA SER A 134 10.54 -3.30 10.21
C SER A 134 10.45 -2.21 9.16
N TYR A 135 10.17 -0.98 9.58
CA TYR A 135 10.22 0.18 8.68
C TYR A 135 11.66 0.62 8.43
N MET A 136 12.04 0.82 7.17
CA MET A 136 13.29 1.51 6.80
C MET A 136 12.94 2.91 6.30
N VAL A 137 12.96 3.90 7.20
CA VAL A 137 12.66 5.29 6.82
C VAL A 137 13.90 5.91 6.20
N GLN A 138 13.97 5.86 4.87
CA GLN A 138 15.02 6.48 4.08
C GLN A 138 14.39 7.53 3.17
N ILE A 139 14.74 8.80 3.39
CA ILE A 139 14.29 9.93 2.60
C ILE A 139 15.36 10.23 1.53
N PRO A 140 15.02 10.12 0.22
CA PRO A 140 15.95 10.49 -0.85
C PRO A 140 16.27 12.00 -0.84
N GLU A 141 17.53 12.35 -1.11
CA GLU A 141 18.01 13.74 -1.08
C GLU A 141 17.33 14.62 -2.14
N ASP A 142 17.00 14.06 -3.31
CA ASP A 142 16.27 14.75 -4.36
C ASP A 142 14.86 15.17 -3.89
N LYS A 143 14.21 14.35 -3.07
CA LYS A 143 12.89 14.68 -2.48
C LYS A 143 13.00 15.76 -1.39
N LEU A 144 14.05 15.72 -0.57
CA LEU A 144 14.34 16.78 0.42
C LEU A 144 14.60 18.11 -0.29
N THR A 145 15.43 18.10 -1.34
CA THR A 145 15.76 19.28 -2.14
C THR A 145 14.53 19.84 -2.84
N ALA A 146 13.72 18.99 -3.48
CA ALA A 146 12.48 19.41 -4.13
C ALA A 146 11.50 20.07 -3.14
N ALA A 147 11.30 19.46 -1.96
CA ALA A 147 10.45 20.02 -0.91
C ALA A 147 10.91 21.40 -0.46
N ARG A 148 12.23 21.61 -0.29
CA ARG A 148 12.78 22.93 0.06
C ARG A 148 12.57 23.98 -1.03
N ASN A 149 12.65 23.58 -2.28
CA ASN A 149 12.43 24.45 -3.43
C ASN A 149 10.93 24.74 -3.67
N GLY A 150 10.05 24.39 -2.73
CA GLY A 150 8.62 24.66 -2.79
C GLY A 150 7.80 23.60 -3.52
N VAL A 151 8.41 22.49 -3.94
CA VAL A 151 7.71 21.38 -4.61
C VAL A 151 7.37 20.30 -3.60
N THR A 152 6.07 20.17 -3.28
CA THR A 152 5.59 19.08 -2.43
C THR A 152 6.10 17.74 -2.95
N SER A 153 6.74 16.97 -2.08
CA SER A 153 7.39 15.71 -2.41
C SER A 153 6.93 14.62 -1.46
N VAL A 154 6.92 13.37 -1.93
CA VAL A 154 6.60 12.21 -1.10
C VAL A 154 7.72 11.17 -1.20
N ALA A 155 8.13 10.64 -0.05
CA ALA A 155 9.00 9.48 0.08
C ALA A 155 8.21 8.34 0.74
N PHE A 156 8.48 7.10 0.36
CA PHE A 156 7.74 5.94 0.85
C PHE A 156 8.53 4.66 0.72
N GLU A 157 8.09 3.63 1.44
CA GLU A 157 8.52 2.25 1.27
C GLU A 157 7.30 1.36 0.99
N ARG A 158 7.45 0.43 0.05
CA ARG A 158 6.42 -0.57 -0.24
C ARG A 158 6.56 -1.78 0.68
N MET A 159 5.42 -2.29 1.09
CA MET A 159 5.27 -3.60 1.73
C MET A 159 4.45 -4.49 0.80
N TYR A 160 4.90 -5.74 0.64
CA TYR A 160 4.34 -6.69 -0.31
C TYR A 160 3.57 -7.80 0.42
N TRP A 161 2.50 -8.29 -0.21
CA TRP A 161 1.78 -9.48 0.23
C TRP A 161 1.32 -10.32 -0.96
N THR A 162 1.04 -11.59 -0.71
CA THR A 162 0.46 -12.47 -1.72
C THR A 162 -1.04 -12.52 -1.55
N ALA A 163 -1.77 -11.92 -2.49
CA ALA A 163 -3.20 -12.11 -2.60
C ALA A 163 -3.48 -13.52 -3.14
N SER A 164 -4.46 -14.21 -2.55
CA SER A 164 -4.86 -15.57 -2.91
C SER A 164 -6.36 -15.63 -3.13
N TRP A 165 -6.79 -16.46 -4.07
CA TRP A 165 -8.21 -16.65 -4.39
C TRP A 165 -8.61 -18.12 -4.31
N SER A 166 -9.92 -18.38 -4.17
CA SER A 166 -10.50 -19.73 -4.09
C SER A 166 -10.23 -20.59 -5.33
N SER A 167 -9.95 -19.98 -6.48
CA SER A 167 -9.49 -20.65 -7.71
C SER A 167 -8.06 -21.22 -7.61
N GLY A 168 -7.32 -20.94 -6.53
CA GLY A 168 -5.90 -21.25 -6.38
C GLY A 168 -4.96 -20.23 -7.01
N SER A 169 -5.51 -19.22 -7.71
CA SER A 169 -4.74 -18.10 -8.25
C SER A 169 -4.05 -17.32 -7.14
N LYS A 170 -2.85 -16.82 -7.42
CA LYS A 170 -2.07 -15.97 -6.52
C LYS A 170 -1.49 -14.79 -7.28
N SER A 171 -1.39 -13.64 -6.62
CA SER A 171 -0.83 -12.42 -7.21
C SER A 171 -0.10 -11.64 -6.13
N GLU A 172 1.12 -11.20 -6.44
CA GLU A 172 1.82 -10.26 -5.57
C GLU A 172 1.16 -8.89 -5.66
N LYS A 173 0.92 -8.29 -4.50
CA LYS A 173 0.35 -6.97 -4.33
C LYS A 173 1.24 -6.19 -3.37
N HIS A 174 1.08 -4.87 -3.39
CA HIS A 174 1.80 -3.99 -2.49
C HIS A 174 0.95 -2.81 -2.06
N TRP A 175 1.37 -2.21 -0.97
CA TRP A 175 0.86 -0.97 -0.38
C TRP A 175 2.03 -0.27 0.31
N TYR A 176 1.82 0.93 0.81
CA TYR A 176 2.87 1.68 1.46
C TYR A 176 2.96 1.26 2.93
N GLY A 177 4.12 0.74 3.35
CA GLY A 177 4.42 0.46 4.75
C GLY A 177 4.60 1.74 5.54
N TRP A 178 5.27 2.72 4.94
CA TRP A 178 5.28 4.10 5.41
C TRP A 178 5.27 5.08 4.23
N ALA A 179 4.79 6.28 4.49
CA ALA A 179 4.85 7.41 3.57
C ALA A 179 5.11 8.71 4.34
N LEU A 180 5.90 9.59 3.73
CA LEU A 180 6.25 10.90 4.27
C LEU A 180 6.07 11.94 3.17
N TRP A 181 5.01 12.75 3.28
CA TRP A 181 4.85 13.97 2.48
C TRP A 181 5.68 15.08 3.10
N MET A 182 6.27 15.91 2.26
CA MET A 182 7.22 16.94 2.63
C MET A 182 6.98 18.21 1.83
N SER A 183 7.02 19.37 2.49
CA SER A 183 6.84 20.68 1.88
C SER A 183 7.60 21.75 2.66
N ALA A 184 8.00 22.83 1.97
CA ALA A 184 8.48 24.06 2.61
C ALA A 184 7.38 24.79 3.40
N TYR A 185 6.10 24.47 3.15
CA TYR A 185 4.94 25.12 3.76
C TYR A 185 4.11 24.12 4.60
N PRO A 186 3.38 24.59 5.63
CA PRO A 186 2.47 23.75 6.40
C PRO A 186 1.44 23.02 5.53
N PHE A 187 1.15 21.77 5.91
CA PHE A 187 0.01 20.98 5.41
C PHE A 187 -1.26 21.27 6.21
#